data_AF-A0A950YG17-F1
#
_entry.id   AF-A0A950YG17-F1
#
_cell.length_a   1.000
_cell.length_b   1.000
_cell.length_c   1.000
_cell.angle_alpha   90.00
_cell.angle_beta   90.00
_cell.angle_gamma   90.00
#
_symmetry.space_group_name_H-M   'P 1'
#
loop_
_entity.id
_entity.type
_entity.pdbx_description
1 polymer ?
#
loop_
_entity_poly.entity_id
_entity_poly.type
_entity_poly.pdbx_seq_one_letter_code
_entity_poly.pdbx_strand_id
1 'polypeptide(L)' 'MTEEPLRSTLIAGVGNAWLRDDGFGGEVARRLADRQLPEGVDVIDAGTGGLDLAYEVMRGYDGLVILDVSKQGGEPGT' A
#
# COMPACT_ATOMS: atom_id res chain seq x y z
N MET A 1 26.03 8.97 -20.14
CA MET A 1 25.64 8.51 -18.80
C MET A 1 24.19 8.10 -18.91
N THR A 2 23.91 6.81 -19.03
CA THR A 2 22.52 6.33 -18.99
C THR A 2 22.08 6.42 -17.54
N GLU A 3 21.12 7.29 -17.24
CA GLU A 3 20.42 7.27 -15.95
C GLU A 3 19.87 5.85 -15.75
N GLU A 4 20.12 5.24 -14.60
CA GLU A 4 19.44 4.00 -14.27
C GLU A 4 17.94 4.30 -14.19
N PRO A 5 17.07 3.47 -14.78
CA PRO A 5 15.63 3.70 -14.71
C PRO A 5 15.22 3.76 -13.24
N LEU A 6 14.44 4.79 -12.90
CA LEU A 6 13.87 4.95 -11.57
C LEU A 6 13.07 3.70 -11.22
N ARG A 7 13.43 3.04 -10.12
CA ARG A 7 12.70 1.87 -9.62
C ARG A 7 11.36 2.32 -9.08
N SER A 8 10.30 1.71 -9.58
CA SER A 8 8.91 2.00 -9.23
C SER A 8 8.42 1.09 -8.10
N THR A 9 7.72 1.63 -7.10
CA THR A 9 7.16 0.88 -5.97
C THR A 9 5.73 1.31 -5.72
N LEU A 10 4.82 0.33 -5.64
CA LEU A 10 3.44 0.53 -5.21
C LEU A 10 3.31 0.22 -3.72
N ILE A 11 2.76 1.14 -2.95
CA ILE A 11 2.31 0.92 -1.57
C ILE A 11 0.78 0.85 -1.58
N ALA A 12 0.21 -0.29 -1.20
CA ALA A 12 -1.22 -0.53 -1.21
C ALA A 12 -1.76 -0.73 0.20
N GLY A 13 -2.64 0.17 0.65
CA GLY A 13 -3.47 -0.01 1.84
C GLY A 13 -4.62 -0.98 1.56
N VAL A 14 -4.70 -2.07 2.33
CA VAL A 14 -5.76 -3.08 2.23
C VAL A 14 -6.53 -3.10 3.55
N GLY A 15 -7.82 -3.37 3.45
CA GLY A 15 -8.70 -3.59 4.59
C GLY A 15 -10.01 -2.81 4.52
N ASN A 16 -10.87 -2.99 5.52
CA ASN A 16 -12.19 -2.38 5.57
C ASN A 16 -12.24 -1.24 6.61
N ALA A 17 -12.38 -0.01 6.12
CA ALA A 17 -12.51 1.19 6.97
C ALA A 17 -13.67 1.14 7.98
N TRP A 18 -14.66 0.27 7.77
CA TRP A 18 -15.80 0.10 8.66
C TRP A 18 -15.58 -0.98 9.75
N LEU A 19 -14.46 -1.70 9.73
CA LEU A 19 -14.17 -2.82 10.63
C LEU A 19 -13.03 -2.53 11.62
N ARG A 20 -13.16 -1.45 12.41
CA ARG A 20 -12.21 -1.08 13.48
C ARG A 20 -10.75 -1.11 12.98
N ASP A 21 -9.92 -2.01 13.52
CA ASP A 21 -8.49 -2.10 13.22
C ASP A 21 -8.22 -2.61 11.80
N ASP A 22 -9.20 -3.22 11.14
CA ASP A 22 -9.10 -3.61 9.72
C ASP A 22 -8.99 -2.37 8.79
N GLY A 23 -9.37 -1.18 9.27
CA GLY A 23 -9.15 0.08 8.55
C GLY A 23 -7.71 0.58 8.58
N PHE A 24 -6.78 -0.12 9.25
CA PHE A 24 -5.40 0.29 9.43
C PHE A 24 -4.68 0.55 8.10
N GLY A 25 -4.76 -0.37 7.14
CA GLY A 25 -4.05 -0.26 5.87
C GLY A 25 -4.42 1.00 5.09
N GLY A 26 -5.73 1.24 4.92
CA GLY A 26 -6.25 2.45 4.25
C GLY A 26 -5.87 3.74 4.97
N GLU A 27 -5.93 3.78 6.31
CA GLU A 27 -5.54 4.99 7.07
C GLU A 27 -4.03 5.29 6.98
N VAL A 28 -3.16 4.27 6.95
CA VAL A 28 -1.73 4.47 6.73
C VAL A 28 -1.47 4.96 5.31
N ALA A 29 -2.10 4.36 4.29
CA ALA A 29 -1.99 4.79 2.90
C ALA A 29 -2.41 6.25 2.73
N ARG A 30 -3.54 6.65 3.31
CA ARG A 30 -4.02 8.04 3.31
C ARG A 30 -2.99 9.01 3.93
N ARG A 31 -2.40 8.64 5.07
CA ARG A 31 -1.37 9.47 5.73
C ARG A 31 -0.05 9.53 4.96
N LEU A 32 0.28 8.50 4.18
CA LEU A 32 1.45 8.50 3.31
C LEU A 32 1.23 9.37 2.07
N ALA A 33 0.03 9.36 1.49
CA ALA A 33 -0.34 10.21 0.36
C ALA A 33 -0.24 11.71 0.69
N ASP A 34 -0.44 12.09 1.96
CA ASP A 34 -0.28 13.47 2.45
C ASP A 34 1.19 13.88 2.68
N ARG A 35 2.17 13.01 2.40
CA ARG A 35 3.60 13.27 2.61
C ARG A 35 4.35 13.41 1.28
N GLN A 36 5.49 14.07 1.34
CA GLN A 36 6.46 14.01 0.24
C GLN A 36 7.15 12.64 0.26
N LEU A 37 6.94 11.88 -0.81
CA LEU A 37 7.53 10.56 -0.99
C LEU A 37 8.70 10.62 -1.98
N PRO A 38 9.62 9.64 -1.94
CA PRO A 38 10.64 9.49 -2.95
C PRO A 38 10.02 9.37 -4.35
N GLU A 39 10.76 9.81 -5.36
CA GLU A 39 10.38 9.59 -6.75
C GLU A 39 10.23 8.10 -7.05
N GLY A 40 9.23 7.73 -7.84
CA GLY A 40 8.91 6.34 -8.16
C GLY A 40 8.06 5.60 -7.12
N VAL A 41 7.60 6.27 -6.05
CA VAL A 41 6.68 5.67 -5.07
C VAL A 41 5.25 6.14 -5.31
N ASP A 42 4.37 5.19 -5.62
CA ASP A 42 2.93 5.40 -5.70
C ASP A 42 2.25 4.81 -4.45
N VAL A 43 1.20 5.48 -3.97
CA VAL A 43 0.41 5.02 -2.82
C VAL A 43 -1.06 4.98 -3.19
N ILE A 44 -1.72 3.87 -2.91
CA ILE A 44 -3.15 3.70 -3.11
C ILE A 44 -3.82 3.17 -1.84
N ASP A 45 -5.08 3.57 -1.63
CA ASP A 45 -6.00 2.87 -0.75
C ASP A 45 -6.82 1.89 -1.62
N ALA A 46 -6.52 0.60 -1.50
CA ALA A 46 -7.21 -0.46 -2.23
C ALA A 46 -8.47 -0.95 -1.49
N GLY A 47 -8.65 -0.58 -0.22
CA GLY A 47 -9.75 -1.03 0.62
C GLY A 47 -9.94 -2.55 0.56
N THR A 48 -11.16 -2.98 0.24
CA THR A 48 -11.50 -4.40 0.05
C THR A 48 -11.51 -4.84 -1.42
N GLY A 49 -11.06 -3.99 -2.35
CA GLY A 49 -11.11 -4.19 -3.79
C GLY A 49 -9.95 -5.02 -4.33
N GLY A 50 -9.96 -6.34 -4.08
CA GLY A 50 -8.85 -7.22 -4.47
C GLY A 50 -8.56 -7.28 -5.98
N LEU A 51 -9.59 -7.15 -6.83
CA LEU A 51 -9.43 -7.16 -8.29
C LEU A 51 -8.81 -5.84 -8.80
N ASP A 52 -9.25 -4.71 -8.25
CA ASP A 52 -8.72 -3.40 -8.62
C ASP A 52 -7.24 -3.30 -8.24
N LEU A 53 -6.87 -3.81 -7.05
CA LEU A 53 -5.47 -3.95 -6.65
C LEU A 53 -4.67 -4.81 -7.63
N ALA A 54 -5.22 -5.96 -8.04
CA ALA A 54 -4.53 -6.84 -8.99
C ALA A 54 -4.28 -6.15 -10.33
N TYR A 55 -5.25 -5.40 -10.86
CA TYR A 55 -5.06 -4.62 -12.08
C TYR A 55 -4.01 -3.53 -11.93
N GLU A 56 -3.94 -2.88 -10.77
CA GLU A 56 -2.91 -1.87 -10.52
C GLU A 56 -1.50 -2.48 -10.48
N VAL A 57 -1.33 -3.63 -9.81
CA VAL A 57 -0.06 -4.37 -9.77
C VAL A 57 0.39 -4.78 -11.18
N MET A 58 -0.55 -5.14 -12.06
CA MET A 58 -0.27 -5.54 -13.45
C MET A 58 0.30 -4.41 -14.32
N ARG A 59 0.33 -3.16 -13.85
CA ARG A 59 0.99 -2.05 -14.55
C ARG A 59 2.51 -2.17 -14.60
N GLY A 60 3.10 -3.06 -13.80
CA GLY A 60 4.51 -3.44 -13.91
C GLY A 60 5.46 -2.72 -12.93
N TYR A 61 5.01 -2.51 -11.69
CA TYR A 61 5.86 -2.00 -10.62
C TYR A 61 7.04 -2.92 -10.30
N ASP A 62 8.21 -2.37 -9.97
CA ASP A 62 9.39 -3.14 -9.56
C ASP A 62 9.26 -3.70 -8.13
N GLY A 63 8.41 -3.08 -7.31
CA GLY A 63 8.16 -3.48 -5.93
C GLY A 63 6.71 -3.25 -5.50
N LEU A 64 6.22 -4.09 -4.59
CA LEU A 64 4.91 -3.99 -3.96
C LEU A 64 5.06 -4.07 -2.45
N VAL A 65 4.50 -3.10 -1.74
CA VAL A 65 4.35 -3.08 -0.28
C VAL A 65 2.86 -3.12 0.05
N ILE A 66 2.43 -4.13 0.81
CA ILE A 66 1.04 -4.22 1.28
C ILE A 66 0.98 -3.78 2.74
N LEU A 67 0.05 -2.88 3.03
CA LEU A 67 -0.29 -2.44 4.37
C LEU A 67 -1.64 -3.08 4.72
N ASP A 68 -1.63 -4.06 5.62
CA ASP A 68 -2.84 -4.79 6.03
C ASP A 68 -2.75 -5.13 7.53
N VAL A 69 -3.89 -5.35 8.17
CA VAL A 69 -3.94 -5.87 9.52
C VAL A 69 -3.92 -7.40 9.47
N SER A 70 -3.10 -8.04 10.31
CA SER A 70 -3.04 -9.50 10.36
C SER A 70 -3.09 -10.01 11.79
N LYS A 71 -3.84 -11.09 12.01
CA LYS A 71 -3.94 -11.75 13.32
C LYS A 71 -2.81 -12.76 13.47
N GLN A 72 -1.69 -12.32 14.04
CA GLN A 72 -0.52 -13.18 14.27
C GLN A 72 -0.42 -13.73 15.71
N GLY A 73 -1.36 -13.38 16.58
CA GLY A 73 -1.38 -13.84 17.98
C GLY A 73 -0.39 -13.13 18.91
N GLY A 74 0.26 -12.06 18.44
CA GLY A 74 1.09 -11.16 19.25
C GLY A 74 0.31 -10.05 19.95
N GLU A 75 1.04 -9.19 20.66
CA GLU A 75 0.48 -7.98 21.26
C GLU A 75 -0.06 -7.02 20.17
N PRO A 76 -1.19 -6.33 20.40
CA PRO A 76 -1.74 -5.39 19.43
C PRO A 76 -0.71 -4.35 18.94
N GLY A 77 -0.57 -4.21 17.62
CA GLY A 77 0.36 -3.28 16.98
C GLY A 77 1.76 -3.83 16.71
N THR A 78 1.98 -5.14 16.91
CA THR A 78 3.24 -5.84 16.59
C THR A 78 3.21 -6.49 15.22
#